data_AF-A0A1G7MHC7-F1
#
_entry.id   AF-A0A1G7MHC7-F1
#
_cell.length_a   1.000
_cell.length_b   1.000
_cell.length_c   1.000
_cell.angle_alpha   90.00
_cell.angle_beta   90.00
_cell.angle_gamma   90.00
#
_symmetry.space_group_name_H-M   'P 1'
#
loop_
_entity.id
_entity.type
_entity.pdbx_description
1 polymer ?
#
loop_
_entity_poly.entity_id
_entity_poly.type
_entity_poly.pdbx_seq_one_letter_code
_entity_poly.pdbx_strand_id
1 'polypeptide(L)' 'MRQKNDTSEPPVRSDEDERAYLLKRAKDHQQLSERSQEFASKAIHEKLRQLYVDRAERIEIVVPD' A
#
# COMPACT_ATOMS: atom_id res chain seq x y z
N MET A 1 -16.45 26.15 -18.05
CA MET A 1 -16.49 25.38 -16.79
C MET A 1 -15.08 24.86 -16.52
N ARG A 2 -14.44 25.29 -15.42
CA ARG A 2 -13.04 24.95 -15.11
C ARG A 2 -13.06 23.65 -14.29
N GLN A 3 -12.53 22.55 -14.83
CA GLN A 3 -12.26 21.34 -14.05
C GLN A 3 -11.28 21.71 -12.93
N LYS A 4 -11.74 21.62 -11.69
CA LYS A 4 -10.87 21.65 -10.53
C LYS A 4 -10.18 20.29 -10.51
N ASN A 5 -8.97 20.22 -11.05
CA ASN A 5 -8.08 19.12 -10.71
C ASN A 5 -7.77 19.28 -9.23
N ASP A 6 -8.55 18.57 -8.41
CA ASP A 6 -8.25 18.37 -7.00
C ASP A 6 -7.01 17.47 -6.96
N THR A 7 -5.84 18.06 -7.14
CA THR A 7 -4.57 17.50 -6.66
C THR A 7 -4.62 17.60 -5.14
N SER A 8 -5.52 16.81 -4.52
CA SER A 8 -5.48 16.60 -3.09
C SER A 8 -4.19 15.84 -2.85
N GLU A 9 -3.14 16.56 -2.45
CA GLU A 9 -1.92 15.93 -1.97
C GLU A 9 -2.33 14.85 -0.96
N PRO A 10 -1.79 13.63 -1.06
CA PRO A 10 -2.12 12.60 -0.11
C PRO A 10 -1.84 13.15 1.30
N PRO A 11 -2.77 12.96 2.26
CA PRO A 11 -2.60 13.50 3.59
C PRO A 11 -1.25 13.06 4.13
N VAL A 12 -0.47 14.01 4.65
CA VAL A 12 0.79 13.73 5.34
C VAL A 12 0.44 12.83 6.52
N ARG A 13 0.86 11.57 6.46
CA ARG A 13 0.73 10.61 7.55
C ARG A 13 1.97 10.70 8.43
N SER A 14 1.81 10.46 9.73
CA SER A 14 2.97 10.12 10.56
C SER A 14 3.58 8.81 10.06
N ASP A 15 4.86 8.56 10.36
CA ASP A 15 5.53 7.32 9.96
C ASP A 15 4.80 6.07 10.51
N GLU A 16 4.24 6.15 11.72
CA GLU A 16 3.44 5.08 12.33
C GLU A 16 2.11 4.87 11.58
N ASP A 17 1.39 5.95 11.26
CA ASP A 17 0.14 5.88 10.48
C ASP A 17 0.39 5.39 9.04
N GLU A 18 1.52 5.77 8.44
CA GLU A 18 1.90 5.30 7.12
C GLU A 18 2.25 3.81 7.16
N ARG A 19 3.03 3.34 8.14
CA ARG A 19 3.33 1.92 8.31
C ARG A 19 2.06 1.10 8.49
N ALA A 20 1.14 1.53 9.36
CA ALA A 20 -0.13 0.85 9.57
C ALA A 20 -0.98 0.79 8.28
N TYR A 21 -1.01 1.89 7.51
CA TYR A 21 -1.68 1.94 6.22
C TYR A 21 -1.08 0.94 5.22
N LEU A 22 0.25 0.91 5.08
CA LEU A 22 0.95 0.01 4.16
C LEU A 22 0.68 -1.46 4.51
N LEU A 23 0.76 -1.82 5.80
CA LEU A 23 0.47 -3.18 6.26
C LEU A 23 -1.00 -3.57 6.00
N LYS A 24 -1.94 -2.65 6.20
CA LYS A 24 -3.35 -2.88 5.84
C LYS A 24 -3.49 -3.15 4.34
N ARG A 25 -2.84 -2.35 3.48
CA ARG A 25 -2.88 -2.54 2.01
C ARG A 25 -2.25 -3.87 1.58
N ALA A 26 -1.15 -4.29 2.21
CA ALA A 26 -0.56 -5.60 1.97
C ALA A 26 -1.55 -6.73 2.27
N LYS A 27 -2.26 -6.66 3.40
CA LYS A 27 -3.30 -7.62 3.78
C LYS A 27 -4.49 -7.62 2.82
N ASP A 28 -4.96 -6.44 2.41
CA ASP A 28 -6.03 -6.30 1.41
C ASP A 28 -5.63 -7.01 0.10
N HIS A 29 -4.39 -6.81 -0.37
CA HIS A 29 -3.89 -7.46 -1.58
C HIS A 29 -3.67 -8.98 -1.43
N GLN A 30 -3.28 -9.46 -0.26
CA GLN A 30 -3.24 -10.90 0.02
C GLN A 30 -4.62 -11.53 -0.21
N GLN A 31 -5.66 -10.97 0.40
CA GLN A 31 -7.03 -11.48 0.28
C GLN A 31 -7.55 -11.41 -1.17
N LEU A 32 -7.19 -10.35 -1.91
CA LEU A 32 -7.54 -10.23 -3.32
C LEU A 32 -6.84 -11.28 -4.20
N SER A 33 -5.57 -11.60 -3.92
CA SER A 33 -4.87 -12.69 -4.62
C SER A 33 -5.54 -14.03 -4.36
N GLU A 34 -5.83 -14.34 -3.09
CA GLU A 34 -6.48 -15.60 -2.69
C GLU A 34 -7.86 -15.78 -3.33
N ARG A 35 -8.61 -14.69 -3.52
CA ARG A 35 -9.94 -14.69 -4.15
C ARG A 35 -9.93 -14.67 -5.67
N SER A 36 -8.82 -14.26 -6.28
CA SER A 36 -8.76 -14.13 -7.73
C SER A 36 -8.75 -15.51 -8.39
N GLN A 37 -9.44 -15.65 -9.52
CA GLN A 37 -9.39 -16.86 -10.35
C GLN A 37 -8.41 -16.72 -11.51
N GLU A 38 -8.04 -15.48 -11.85
CA GLU A 38 -7.16 -15.14 -12.97
C GLU A 38 -5.70 -15.12 -12.51
N PHE A 39 -4.86 -15.94 -13.15
CA PHE A 39 -3.43 -16.04 -12.82
C PHE A 39 -2.72 -14.67 -12.88
N ALA A 40 -3.01 -13.87 -13.91
CA ALA A 40 -2.41 -12.55 -14.06
C ALA A 40 -2.79 -11.59 -12.92
N SER A 41 -4.04 -11.65 -12.45
CA SER A 41 -4.51 -10.83 -11.33
C SER A 41 -3.87 -11.27 -10.01
N LYS A 42 -3.72 -12.59 -9.76
CA LYS A 42 -2.97 -13.11 -8.61
C LYS A 42 -1.55 -12.55 -8.56
N ALA A 43 -0.82 -12.67 -9.67
CA ALA A 43 0.56 -12.20 -9.76
C ALA A 43 0.69 -10.68 -9.51
N ILE A 44 -0.28 -9.88 -9.95
CA ILE A 44 -0.31 -8.43 -9.67
C ILE A 44 -0.54 -8.18 -8.17
N HIS A 45 -1.51 -8.85 -7.57
CA HIS A 45 -1.81 -8.69 -6.15
C HIS A 45 -0.66 -9.14 -5.24
N GLU A 46 0.02 -10.23 -5.58
CA GLU A 46 1.22 -10.69 -4.88
C GLU A 46 2.36 -9.68 -4.95
N LYS A 47 2.63 -9.12 -6.13
CA LYS A 47 3.64 -8.05 -6.29
C LYS A 47 3.30 -6.81 -5.49
N LEU A 48 2.04 -6.37 -5.51
CA LEU A 48 1.59 -5.21 -4.73
C LEU A 48 1.71 -5.47 -3.23
N ARG A 49 1.30 -6.66 -2.76
CA ARG A 49 1.51 -7.08 -1.37
C ARG A 49 2.99 -6.94 -0.97
N GLN A 50 3.91 -7.47 -1.78
CA GLN A 50 5.34 -7.42 -1.49
C GLN A 50 5.84 -5.96 -1.42
N LEU A 51 5.48 -5.12 -2.39
CA LEU A 51 5.87 -3.71 -2.41
C LEU A 51 5.40 -2.94 -1.16
N TYR A 52 4.19 -3.22 -0.68
CA TYR A 52 3.67 -2.60 0.53
C TYR A 52 4.39 -3.07 1.80
N VAL A 53 4.74 -4.36 1.89
CA VAL A 53 5.53 -4.90 3.01
C VAL A 53 6.94 -4.31 3.01
N ASP A 54 7.65 -4.35 1.88
CA ASP A 54 9.01 -3.82 1.76
C ASP A 54 9.08 -2.34 2.13
N ARG A 55 8.03 -1.57 1.79
CA ARG A 55 7.95 -0.15 2.16
C ARG A 55 7.68 0.04 3.65
N ALA A 56 6.83 -0.79 4.26
CA ALA A 56 6.54 -0.73 5.70
C ALA A 56 7.79 -1.05 6.54
N GLU A 57 8.58 -2.04 6.11
CA GLU A 57 9.85 -2.40 6.75
C GLU A 57 10.89 -1.27 6.70
N ARG A 58 10.94 -0.51 5.59
CA ARG A 58 11.84 0.65 5.48
C ARG A 58 11.50 1.77 6.47
N ILE A 59 10.21 1.96 6.76
CA ILE A 59 9.80 2.95 7.77
C ILE A 59 10.28 2.52 9.16
N GLU A 60 10.17 1.23 9.49
CA GLU A 60 10.68 0.68 10.76
C GLU A 60 12.19 0.84 10.91
N ILE A 61 12.96 0.69 9.82
CA ILE A 61 14.42 0.90 9.82
C ILE A 61 14.81 2.38 10.01
N VAL A 62 13.98 3.31 9.49
CA VAL A 62 14.27 4.76 9.49
C VAL A 62 13.81 5.46 10.77
N VAL A 63 13.07 4.78 11.65
CA VAL A 63 12.79 5.25 13.02
C VAL A 63 13.69 4.52 14.05
N PRO A 64 15.01 4.79 14.10
CA PRO A 64 15.79 4.58 15.31
C PRO A 64 15.60 5.79 16.25
N ASP A 65 15.49 5.52 17.55
CA ASP A 65 15.23 6.47 18.66
C ASP A 65 15.84 7.89 18.53
#